data_AF-A0A401HPC9-F1
#
_entry.id   AF-A0A401HPC9-F1
#
_cell.length_a   1.000
_cell.length_b   1.000
_cell.length_c   1.000
_cell.angle_alpha   90.00
_cell.angle_beta   90.00
_cell.angle_gamma   90.00
#
_symmetry.space_group_name_H-M   'P 1'
#
loop_
_entity.id
_entity.type
_entity.pdbx_description
1 polymer ?
#
loop_
_entity_poly.entity_id
_entity_poly.type
_entity_poly.pdbx_seq_one_letter_code
_entity_poly.pdbx_strand_id
1 'polypeptide(L)'
;MDVEGKSAIIHTLCGMIFGTLSNYVYNLGLGIFSGIVTMIFLTAGLLIVGHITALILGKDSLDQKQWLGCGVTPYFFTAIVFWILAYNGVFSRIW
;
A
#
# COMPACT_ATOMS: atom_id res chain seq x y z
N MET A 1 -19.14 11.75 -2.11
CA MET A 1 -17.68 11.66 -1.97
C MET A 1 -17.06 11.91 -3.32
N ASP A 2 -16.12 12.84 -3.35
CA ASP A 2 -15.35 13.23 -4.54
C ASP A 2 -14.40 12.11 -5.00
N VAL A 3 -13.75 12.33 -6.14
CA VAL A 3 -12.80 11.37 -6.71
C VAL A 3 -11.58 11.18 -5.79
N GLU A 4 -11.15 12.26 -5.13
CA GLU A 4 -10.03 12.25 -4.19
C GLU A 4 -10.31 11.34 -2.99
N GLY A 5 -11.46 11.49 -2.34
CA GLY A 5 -11.87 10.63 -1.22
C GLY A 5 -12.04 9.17 -1.63
N LYS A 6 -12.61 8.91 -2.81
CA LYS A 6 -12.71 7.53 -3.34
C LYS A 6 -11.33 6.92 -3.59
N SER A 7 -10.41 7.68 -4.18
CA SER A 7 -9.03 7.25 -4.43
C SER A 7 -8.29 6.94 -3.12
N ALA A 8 -8.42 7.84 -2.14
CA ALA A 8 -7.80 7.67 -0.83
C ALA A 8 -8.30 6.41 -0.11
N ILE A 9 -9.59 6.10 -0.18
CA ILE A 9 -10.15 4.88 0.40
C ILE A 9 -9.56 3.62 -0.27
N ILE A 10 -9.51 3.58 -1.60
CA ILE A 10 -8.97 2.42 -2.33
C ILE A 10 -7.50 2.21 -1.95
N HIS A 11 -6.71 3.28 -1.97
CA HIS A 11 -5.29 3.24 -1.61
C HIS A 11 -5.05 2.85 -0.15
N THR A 12 -5.89 3.33 0.77
CA THR A 12 -5.85 2.94 2.19
C THR A 12 -6.12 1.44 2.33
N LEU A 13 -7.19 0.92 1.72
CA LEU A 13 -7.57 -0.50 1.81
C LEU A 13 -6.48 -1.40 1.22
N CYS A 14 -5.98 -1.06 0.03
CA CYS A 14 -4.90 -1.82 -0.58
C CYS A 14 -3.59 -1.68 0.19
N GLY A 15 -3.29 -0.52 0.77
CA GLY A 15 -2.13 -0.31 1.63
C GLY A 15 -2.15 -1.22 2.85
N MET A 16 -3.31 -1.41 3.50
CA MET A 16 -3.46 -2.39 4.59
C MET A 16 -3.13 -3.82 4.15
N ILE A 17 -3.62 -4.22 2.97
CA ILE A 17 -3.37 -5.56 2.41
C ILE A 17 -1.88 -5.74 2.10
N PHE A 18 -1.30 -4.84 1.31
CA PHE A 18 0.12 -4.92 0.93
C PHE A 18 1.06 -4.76 2.12
N GLY A 19 0.72 -3.92 3.10
CA GLY A 19 1.43 -3.79 4.36
C GLY A 19 1.39 -5.06 5.21
N THR A 20 0.28 -5.79 5.21
CA THR A 20 0.25 -7.08 5.89
C THR A 20 1.10 -8.12 5.15
N LEU A 21 1.00 -8.15 3.82
CA LEU A 21 1.74 -9.09 2.96
C LEU A 21 3.25 -8.83 2.93
N SER A 22 3.69 -7.59 3.16
CA SER A 22 5.10 -7.21 3.13
C SER A 22 5.92 -7.92 4.20
N ASN A 23 5.29 -8.45 5.27
CA ASN A 23 5.99 -9.33 6.22
C ASN A 23 6.51 -10.60 5.58
N TYR A 24 5.76 -11.23 4.68
CA TYR A 24 6.23 -12.43 3.98
C TYR A 24 7.48 -12.10 3.16
N VAL A 25 7.48 -10.94 2.48
CA VAL A 25 8.61 -10.47 1.68
C VAL A 25 9.82 -10.14 2.55
N TYR A 26 9.61 -9.41 3.65
CA TYR A 26 10.69 -9.04 4.57
C TYR A 26 11.37 -10.26 5.19
N ASN A 27 10.60 -11.31 5.50
CA ASN A 27 11.08 -12.53 6.14
C ASN A 27 11.61 -13.60 5.16
N LEU A 28 11.79 -13.28 3.87
CA LEU A 28 12.40 -14.21 2.89
C LEU A 28 13.89 -14.54 3.15
N GLY A 29 14.51 -13.96 4.18
CA GLY A 29 15.90 -14.28 4.55
C GLY A 29 16.98 -13.56 3.73
N LEU A 30 16.67 -12.39 3.18
CA LEU A 30 17.60 -11.59 2.35
C LEU A 30 18.62 -10.75 3.17
N GLY A 31 18.64 -10.94 4.50
CA GLY A 31 19.55 -10.23 5.41
C GLY A 31 19.36 -8.71 5.36
N ILE A 32 20.45 -7.97 5.18
CA ILE A 32 20.43 -6.51 5.13
C ILE A 32 19.56 -5.94 3.99
N PHE A 33 19.30 -6.74 2.94
CA PHE A 33 18.49 -6.32 1.80
C PHE A 33 16.99 -6.48 2.00
N SER A 34 16.54 -7.17 3.06
CA SER A 34 15.12 -7.41 3.33
C SER A 34 14.29 -6.13 3.33
N GLY A 35 14.80 -5.05 3.94
CA GLY A 35 14.12 -3.75 3.95
C GLY A 35 13.96 -3.16 2.55
N ILE A 36 15.03 -3.18 1.74
CA ILE A 36 15.01 -2.63 0.37
C ILE A 36 14.03 -3.41 -0.51
N VAL A 37 14.08 -4.74 -0.48
CA VAL A 37 13.17 -5.59 -1.28
C VAL A 37 11.72 -5.39 -0.84
N THR A 38 11.49 -5.20 0.45
CA THR A 38 10.15 -4.88 0.97
C THR A 38 9.63 -3.53 0.46
N MET A 39 10.49 -2.51 0.42
CA MET A 39 10.13 -1.21 -0.14
C MET A 39 9.86 -1.27 -1.64
N ILE A 40 10.62 -2.07 -2.39
CA ILE A 40 10.36 -2.34 -3.82
C ILE A 40 8.99 -3.01 -4.00
N PHE A 41 8.68 -4.03 -3.20
CA PHE A 41 7.39 -4.70 -3.21
C PHE A 41 6.23 -3.74 -2.92
N LEU A 42 6.34 -2.91 -1.89
CA LEU A 42 5.32 -1.92 -1.55
C LEU A 42 5.15 -0.89 -2.67
N THR A 43 6.25 -0.44 -3.28
CA THR A 43 6.22 0.49 -4.42
C THR A 43 5.56 -0.13 -5.64
N ALA A 44 5.85 -1.39 -5.96
CA ALA A 44 5.17 -2.11 -7.04
C ALA A 44 3.67 -2.24 -6.76
N GLY A 45 3.29 -2.54 -5.52
CA GLY A 45 1.89 -2.57 -5.08
C GLY A 45 1.19 -1.23 -5.27
N LEU A 46 1.84 -0.12 -4.90
CA LEU A 46 1.30 1.22 -5.14
C LEU A 46 1.03 1.46 -6.62
N LEU A 47 1.98 1.14 -7.50
CA LEU A 47 1.82 1.34 -8.93
C LEU A 47 0.63 0.54 -9.46
N ILE A 48 0.49 -0.73 -9.05
CA ILE A 48 -0.64 -1.58 -9.43
C ILE A 48 -1.96 -0.96 -8.96
N VAL A 49 -2.03 -0.58 -7.68
CA VAL A 49 -3.23 0.03 -7.07
C VAL A 49 -3.58 1.35 -7.75
N GLY A 50 -2.59 2.17 -8.09
CA GLY A 50 -2.79 3.42 -8.81
C GLY A 50 -3.41 3.21 -10.18
N HIS A 51 -2.95 2.21 -10.95
CA HIS A 51 -3.53 1.87 -12.25
C HIS A 51 -4.95 1.28 -12.11
N ILE A 52 -5.17 0.40 -11.14
CA ILE A 52 -6.51 -0.15 -10.84
C ILE A 52 -7.48 0.99 -10.47
N THR A 53 -7.03 1.92 -9.64
CA THR A 53 -7.84 3.06 -9.21
C THR A 53 -8.22 3.95 -10.41
N ALA A 54 -7.28 4.23 -11.31
CA ALA A 54 -7.56 4.96 -12.55
C ALA A 54 -8.54 4.22 -13.48
N LEU A 55 -8.50 2.89 -13.52
CA LEU A 55 -9.49 2.09 -14.27
C LEU A 55 -10.89 2.16 -13.65
N ILE A 56 -10.99 2.14 -12.32
CA ILE A 56 -12.27 2.18 -11.59
C ILE A 56 -12.91 3.57 -11.64
N LEU A 57 -12.12 4.62 -11.43
CA LEU A 57 -12.64 6.00 -11.32
C LEU A 57 -12.72 6.74 -12.67
N GLY A 58 -12.06 6.20 -13.71
CA GLY A 58 -11.95 6.80 -15.03
C GLY A 58 -10.58 7.43 -15.24
N LYS A 59 -9.95 7.15 -16.39
CA LYS A 59 -8.56 7.54 -16.66
C LYS A 59 -8.33 9.06 -16.65
N ASP A 60 -9.37 9.82 -17.00
CA ASP A 60 -9.36 11.28 -17.02
C ASP A 60 -9.79 11.91 -15.68
N SER A 61 -10.13 11.09 -14.69
CA SER A 61 -10.66 11.56 -13.39
C SER A 61 -9.59 11.88 -12.36
N LEU A 62 -8.36 11.39 -12.55
CA LEU A 62 -7.26 11.55 -11.60
C LEU A 62 -6.11 12.31 -12.25
N ASP A 63 -5.91 13.55 -11.84
CA ASP A 63 -4.69 14.28 -12.19
C ASP A 63 -3.47 13.75 -11.40
N GLN A 64 -2.27 14.15 -11.80
CA GLN A 64 -1.02 13.72 -11.15
C GLN A 64 -0.96 14.13 -9.66
N LYS A 65 -1.56 15.26 -9.29
CA LYS A 65 -1.59 15.75 -7.90
C LYS A 65 -2.51 14.90 -7.05
N GLN A 66 -3.65 14.46 -7.57
CA GLN A 66 -4.61 13.57 -6.91
C GLN A 66 -4.03 12.16 -6.78
N TRP A 67 -3.30 11.69 -7.79
CA TRP A 67 -2.60 10.41 -7.74
C TRP A 67 -1.48 10.40 -6.69
N LEU A 68 -0.63 11.43 -6.67
CA LEU A 68 0.48 11.56 -5.70
C LEU A 68 -0.01 11.90 -4.28
N GLY A 69 -0.91 12.88 -4.15
CA GLY A 69 -1.38 13.36 -2.86
C GLY A 69 -2.36 12.39 -2.19
N CYS A 70 -3.38 11.96 -2.93
CA CYS A 70 -4.49 11.15 -2.40
C CYS A 70 -4.33 9.66 -2.66
N GLY A 71 -3.32 9.23 -3.44
CA GLY A 71 -3.00 7.82 -3.64
C GLY A 71 -1.77 7.39 -2.84
N VAL A 72 -0.61 7.98 -3.15
CA VAL A 72 0.69 7.58 -2.58
C VAL A 72 0.73 7.73 -1.06
N THR A 73 0.35 8.90 -0.54
CA THR A 73 0.41 9.19 0.90
C THR A 73 -0.44 8.21 1.72
N PRO A 74 -1.76 8.04 1.48
CA PRO A 74 -2.57 7.11 2.26
C PRO A 74 -2.12 5.66 2.09
N TYR A 75 -1.71 5.25 0.88
CA TYR A 75 -1.19 3.89 0.65
C TYR A 75 0.05 3.60 1.47
N PHE A 76 1.11 4.42 1.37
CA PHE A 76 2.36 4.13 2.05
C PHE A 76 2.22 4.27 3.57
N PHE A 77 1.49 5.29 4.03
CA PHE A 77 1.27 5.45 5.46
C PHE A 77 0.60 4.20 6.06
N THR A 78 -0.49 3.75 5.44
CA THR A 78 -1.22 2.56 5.91
C THR A 78 -0.40 1.28 5.74
N ALA A 79 0.31 1.11 4.63
CA ALA A 79 1.16 -0.04 4.39
C ALA A 79 2.29 -0.18 5.41
N ILE A 80 2.98 0.92 5.75
CA ILE A 80 4.03 0.91 6.78
C ILE A 80 3.44 0.55 8.15
N VAL A 81 2.31 1.16 8.52
CA VAL A 81 1.64 0.86 9.81
C VAL A 81 1.27 -0.63 9.88
N PHE A 82 0.62 -1.18 8.86
CA PHE A 82 0.21 -2.58 8.84
C PHE A 82 1.38 -3.54 8.77
N TRP A 83 2.47 -3.16 8.09
CA TRP A 83 3.71 -3.91 8.10
C TRP A 83 4.31 -4.01 9.50
N ILE A 84 4.39 -2.90 10.23
CA ILE A 84 4.88 -2.88 11.61
C ILE A 84 3.96 -3.70 12.52
N LEU A 85 2.64 -3.56 12.41
CA LEU A 85 1.68 -4.33 13.21
C LEU A 85 1.82 -5.84 12.96
N ALA A 86 1.90 -6.24 11.69
CA ALA A 86 2.09 -7.64 11.33
C ALA A 86 3.46 -8.17 11.80
N TYR A 87 4.51 -7.35 11.76
CA TYR A 87 5.86 -7.75 12.18
C TYR A 87 5.92 -7.99 13.69
N ASN A 88 5.17 -7.20 14.45
CA ASN A 88 5.02 -7.35 15.89
C ASN A 88 3.99 -8.42 16.29
N GLY A 89 3.47 -9.19 15.34
CA GLY A 89 2.56 -10.31 15.61
C GLY A 89 1.18 -9.88 16.13
N VAL A 90 0.73 -8.65 15.84
CA VAL A 90 -0.59 -8.16 16.27
C VAL A 90 -1.72 -9.03 15.70
N PHE A 91 -1.58 -9.49 14.46
CA PHE A 91 -2.61 -10.28 13.76
C PHE A 91 -2.49 -11.80 13.97
N SER A 92 -1.37 -12.30 14.51
CA SER A 92 -1.17 -13.72 14.79
C SER A 92 -1.61 -14.14 16.20
N ARG A 93 -1.92 -13.18 17.09
CA ARG A 93 -2.42 -13.43 18.45
C ARG A 93 -3.95 -13.53 18.58
N ILE A 94 -4.68 -13.54 17.46
CA ILE A 94 -6.15 -13.53 17.44
C ILE A 94 -6.72 -14.95 17.15
N TRP A 95 -5.89 -16.00 17.26
CA TRP A 95 -6.29 -17.40 17.15
C TRP A 95 -5.74 -18.19 18.34
#